data_AF-A0A846T4G4-F1
#
_entry.id   AF-A0A846T4G4-F1
#
_cell.length_a   1.000
_cell.length_b   1.000
_cell.length_c   1.000
_cell.angle_alpha   90.00
_cell.angle_beta   90.00
_cell.angle_gamma   90.00
#
_symmetry.space_group_name_H-M   'P 1'
#
loop_
_entity.id
_entity.type
_entity.pdbx_description
1 polymer ?
#
loop_
_entity_poly.entity_id
_entity_poly.type
_entity_poly.pdbx_seq_one_letter_code
_entity_poly.pdbx_strand_id
1 'polypeptide(L)' 'MKMTGVEVPVETLKNVEPHTVLLVFSDKSGAIKVVQVDSDSIPKDEAFVRVNTPDSGQGGCWVCINSCFIWCDPCPYGE' A
#
# COMPACT_ATOMS: atom_id res chain seq x y z
N MET A 1 4.32 22.01 -1.11
CA MET A 1 3.91 20.58 -1.05
C MET A 1 2.52 20.51 -0.43
N LYS A 2 1.55 19.89 -1.10
CA LYS A 2 0.22 19.62 -0.55
C LYS A 2 0.28 18.21 0.04
N MET A 3 0.20 18.07 1.36
CA MET A 3 0.13 16.73 1.96
C MET A 3 -1.21 16.10 1.59
N THR A 4 -1.16 14.98 0.87
CA THR A 4 -2.31 14.10 0.63
C THR A 4 -2.34 13.04 1.73
N GLY A 5 -2.50 13.49 2.97
CA GLY A 5 -2.72 12.60 4.10
C GLY A 5 -4.22 12.44 4.34
N VAL A 6 -4.69 11.22 4.55
CA VAL A 6 -6.03 10.98 5.10
C VAL A 6 -5.88 10.73 6.60
N GLU A 7 -6.80 11.26 7.40
CA GLU A 7 -6.85 10.94 8.82
C GLU A 7 -7.37 9.50 8.96
N VAL A 8 -6.61 8.66 9.68
CA VAL A 8 -6.97 7.26 9.92
C VAL A 8 -7.31 7.12 11.40
N PRO A 9 -8.49 6.59 11.77
CA PRO A 9 -8.85 6.37 13.17
C PRO A 9 -7.81 5.50 13.87
N VAL A 10 -7.41 5.86 15.09
CA VAL A 10 -6.37 5.11 15.83
C VAL A 10 -6.75 3.64 16.04
N GLU A 11 -8.04 3.33 16.15
CA GLU A 11 -8.56 1.96 16.29
C GLU A 11 -8.14 1.06 15.12
N THR A 12 -7.94 1.63 13.92
CA THR A 12 -7.44 0.93 12.73
C THR A 12 -6.01 0.41 12.92
N LEU A 13 -5.25 1.04 13.81
CA LEU A 13 -3.85 0.74 14.09
C LEU A 13 -3.66 0.02 15.44
N LYS A 14 -4.75 -0.38 16.11
CA LYS A 14 -4.69 -1.12 17.37
C LYS A 14 -4.65 -2.62 17.12
N ASN A 15 -4.00 -3.34 18.04
CA ASN A 15 -3.92 -4.81 18.04
C ASN A 15 -3.39 -5.39 16.72
N VAL A 16 -2.45 -4.70 16.08
CA VAL A 16 -1.78 -5.19 14.88
C VAL A 16 -0.83 -6.29 15.29
N GLU A 17 -0.99 -7.47 14.68
CA GLU A 17 -0.10 -8.59 14.95
C GLU A 17 1.35 -8.25 14.55
N PRO A 18 2.36 -8.82 15.23
CA PRO A 18 3.74 -8.75 14.77
C PRO A 18 3.85 -9.21 13.30
N HIS A 19 4.86 -8.72 12.58
CA HIS A 19 5.08 -9.11 11.17
C HIS A 19 3.88 -8.80 10.26
N THR A 20 3.12 -7.75 10.55
CA THR A 20 1.98 -7.33 9.71
C THR A 20 2.24 -6.00 9.02
N VAL A 21 1.92 -5.94 7.73
CA VAL A 21 1.80 -4.71 6.95
C VAL A 21 0.32 -4.31 6.88
N LEU A 22 0.03 -3.10 7.33
CA LEU A 22 -1.30 -2.50 7.19
C LEU A 22 -1.37 -1.64 5.93
N LEU A 23 -2.32 -1.98 5.06
CA LEU A 23 -2.67 -1.18 3.90
C LEU A 23 -3.97 -0.44 4.18
N VAL A 24 -3.91 0.89 4.14
CA VAL A 24 -5.07 1.75 4.39
C VAL A 24 -5.42 2.47 3.09
N PHE A 25 -6.61 2.19 2.57
CA PHE A 25 -7.16 2.81 1.37
C PHE A 25 -8.27 3.77 1.80
N SER A 26 -8.22 5.00 1.32
CA SER A 26 -9.32 5.96 1.45
C SER A 26 -9.83 6.35 0.08
N ASP A 27 -11.14 6.29 -0.13
CA ASP A 27 -11.73 6.81 -1.36
C ASP A 27 -12.00 8.33 -1.28
N LYS A 28 -12.53 8.89 -2.37
CA LYS A 28 -12.86 10.32 -2.46
C LYS A 28 -13.99 10.76 -1.51
N SER A 29 -14.79 9.83 -1.00
CA SER A 29 -15.85 10.09 -0.02
C SER A 29 -15.36 10.03 1.43
N GLY A 30 -14.09 9.62 1.63
CA GLY A 30 -13.49 9.40 2.94
C GLY A 30 -13.77 8.03 3.53
N ALA A 31 -14.34 7.09 2.76
CA ALA A 31 -14.53 5.72 3.23
C ALA A 31 -13.17 5.02 3.32
N ILE A 32 -12.90 4.39 4.46
CA ILE A 32 -11.62 3.73 4.76
C ILE A 32 -11.79 2.22 4.64
N LYS A 33 -10.87 1.57 3.91
CA LYS A 33 -10.71 0.13 3.86
C LYS A 33 -9.31 -0.23 4.34
N VAL A 34 -9.23 -1.24 5.20
CA VAL A 34 -7.98 -1.71 5.82
C VAL A 34 -7.75 -3.14 5.41
N VAL A 35 -6.54 -3.46 4.98
CA VAL A 35 -6.11 -4.83 4.68
C VAL A 35 -4.87 -5.12 5.51
N GLN A 36 -4.88 -6.26 6.18
CA GLN A 36 -3.73 -6.78 6.92
C GLN A 36 -3.04 -7.84 6.06
N VAL A 37 -1.74 -7.74 5.92
CA VAL A 37 -0.92 -8.67 5.14
C VAL A 37 0.22 -9.14 6.03
N ASP A 38 0.40 -10.46 6.13
CA ASP A 38 1.58 -11.03 6.77
C ASP A 38 2.83 -10.64 5.96
N SER A 39 3.78 -9.97 6.60
CA SER A 39 5.01 -9.52 5.96
C SER A 39 5.85 -10.66 5.41
N ASP A 40 5.75 -11.84 6.03
CA ASP A 40 6.50 -13.02 5.61
C ASP A 40 5.88 -13.66 4.35
N SER A 41 4.62 -13.35 4.05
CA SER A 41 3.93 -13.75 2.82
C SER A 41 4.21 -12.84 1.62
N ILE A 42 4.85 -11.68 1.84
CA ILE A 42 5.13 -10.72 0.77
C ILE A 42 6.34 -11.19 -0.04
N PRO A 43 6.18 -11.44 -1.36
CA PRO A 43 7.29 -11.85 -2.19
C PRO A 43 8.37 -10.77 -2.24
N LYS A 44 9.63 -11.19 -2.12
CA LYS A 44 10.78 -10.29 -2.23
C LYS A 44 10.98 -9.90 -3.69
N ASP A 45 11.38 -8.65 -3.92
CA ASP A 45 11.68 -8.12 -5.25
C ASP A 45 10.48 -8.19 -6.22
N GLU A 46 9.26 -8.21 -5.66
CA GLU A 46 8.00 -8.22 -6.39
C GLU A 46 7.05 -7.14 -5.85
N ALA A 47 6.11 -6.72 -6.70
CA ALA A 47 5.05 -5.79 -6.32
C ALA A 47 3.94 -6.52 -5.55
N PHE A 48 3.67 -6.09 -4.31
CA PHE A 48 2.62 -6.68 -3.47
C PHE A 48 1.34 -5.84 -3.40
N VAL A 49 1.43 -4.54 -3.73
CA VAL A 49 0.25 -3.67 -3.96
C VAL A 49 0.46 -2.93 -5.25
N ARG A 50 -0.49 -3.05 -6.18
CA ARG A 50 -0.53 -2.27 -7.42
C ARG A 50 -1.71 -1.30 -7.37
N VAL A 51 -1.46 -0.04 -7.70
CA VAL A 51 -2.50 1.00 -7.79
C VAL A 51 -2.63 1.39 -9.25
N ASN A 52 -3.71 0.92 -9.89
CA ASN A 52 -4.00 1.25 -11.27
C ASN A 52 -4.85 2.52 -11.34
N THR A 53 -4.44 3.48 -12.18
CA THR A 53 -5.27 4.62 -12.55
C THR A 53 -6.04 4.27 -13.83
N PRO A 54 -7.39 4.27 -13.80
CA PRO A 54 -8.20 3.94 -14.98
C PRO A 54 -7.91 4.86 -16.19
N ASP A 55 -7.53 6.11 -15.92
CA ASP A 55 -7.52 7.17 -16.92
C ASP A 55 -6.15 7.40 -17.59
N SER A 56 -5.05 6.94 -17.00
CA SER A 56 -3.69 7.18 -17.54
C SER A 56 -2.92 5.90 -17.88
N GLY A 57 -3.43 4.72 -17.52
CA GLY A 57 -2.69 3.46 -17.67
C GLY A 57 -1.33 3.45 -16.92
N GLN A 58 -1.09 4.46 -16.10
CA GLN A 58 0.15 4.69 -15.35
C GLN A 58 -0.19 4.59 -13.88
N GLY A 59 0.02 3.39 -13.35
CA GLY A 59 -0.06 3.08 -11.93
C GLY A 59 1.31 3.00 -11.28
N GLY A 60 1.33 3.10 -9.96
CA GLY A 60 2.49 2.76 -9.16
C GLY A 60 2.24 1.51 -8.33
N CYS A 61 3.29 1.00 -7.71
CA CYS A 61 3.20 -0.14 -6.82
C CYS A 61 4.13 -0.02 -5.62
N TRP A 62 3.77 -0.72 -4.55
CA TRP A 62 4.67 -0.96 -3.43
C TRP A 62 5.45 -2.25 -3.70
N VAL A 63 6.78 -2.16 -3.61
CA VAL A 63 7.72 -3.27 -3.76
C VAL A 63 8.45 -3.46 -2.42
N CYS A 64 8.68 -4.72 -2.03
CA CYS A 64 9.55 -5.05 -0.91
C CYS A 64 10.97 -5.35 -1.41
N ILE A 65 11.91 -4.42 -1.20
CA ILE A 65 13.33 -4.56 -1.58
C ILE A 65 14.17 -4.57 -0.31
N ASN A 66 14.93 -5.64 -0.07
CA ASN A 66 15.76 -5.79 1.13
C ASN A 66 15.00 -5.53 2.45
N SER A 67 13.74 -5.98 2.55
CA SER A 67 12.85 -5.74 3.71
C SER A 67 12.38 -4.29 3.89
N CYS A 68 12.59 -3.44 2.89
CA CYS A 68 12.06 -2.08 2.84
C CYS A 68 10.91 -1.99 1.85
N PHE A 69 9.80 -1.39 2.26
CA PHE A 69 8.68 -1.08 1.35
C PHE A 69 8.94 0.23 0.63
N ILE A 70 9.00 0.17 -0.70
CA ILE A 70 9.32 1.31 -1.57
C ILE A 70 8.16 1.51 -2.55
N TRP A 71 7.68 2.74 -2.65
CA TRP A 71 6.73 3.13 -3.70
C TRP A 71 7.49 3.36 -5.01
N CYS A 72 7.08 2.68 -6.08
CA CYS A 72 7.63 2.83 -7.41
C CYS A 72 6.55 3.28 -8.39
N ASP A 73 6.85 4.33 -9.15
CA ASP A 73 6.01 4.88 -10.22
C ASP A 73 6.92 5.31 -11.40
N PRO A 74 6.92 4.56 -12.53
CA PRO A 74 6.04 3.42 -12.85
C PRO A 74 6.41 2.14 -12.07
N CYS A 75 5.46 1.21 -11.96
CA CYS A 75 5.72 -0.09 -11.34
C CYS A 75 6.75 -0.91 -12.17
N PRO A 76 7.91 -1.32 -11.59
CA PRO A 76 8.98 -1.96 -12.35
C PRO A 76 8.69 -3.41 -12.79
N TYR A 77 7.72 -4.08 -12.16
CA TYR A 77 7.33 -5.48 -12.43
C TYR A 77 5.91 -5.52 -12.99
N GLY A 78 5.76 -5.00 -14.21
CA GLY A 78 4.50 -4.94 -14.94
C GLY A 78 4.24 -6.22 -15.75
N GLU A 79 3.43 -7.11 -15.18
CA GLU A 79 2.54 -8.01 -15.94
C GLU A 79 1.10 -7.78 -15.46
#